data_AF-A0A2R6ANX3-F1
#
_entry.id   AF-A0A2R6ANX3-F1
#
_cell.length_a   1.000
_cell.length_b   1.000
_cell.length_c   1.000
_cell.angle_alpha   90.00
_cell.angle_beta   90.00
_cell.angle_gamma   90.00
#
_symmetry.space_group_name_H-M   'P 1'
#
loop_
_entity.id
_entity.type
_entity.pdbx_description
1 polymer ?
#
loop_
_entity_poly.entity_id
_entity_poly.type
_entity_poly.pdbx_seq_one_letter_code
_entity_poly.pdbx_strand_id
1 'polypeptide(L)'
;MAHLVTLTMFQETPVNLRFKRTVYGLSEFARGVPEPVEEGQEVSLPLWLAREVVKKGYAEVLTSALNVKQRLSKSIWLEEQSSSPQKLDELFYAELDQALKDSQINDEQRIATTQKLQDFLRIRAKKLRRLAETKSQPDFLELLTPEEKAWFERYRSLFQDWIDASWFKALSRLSLEFWLNIDGQTLD
;
A
#
# COMPACT_ATOMS: atom_id res chain seq x y z
N MET A 1 -8.89 -2.78 0.43
CA MET A 1 -8.39 -3.92 1.24
C MET A 1 -6.88 -3.95 1.29
N ALA A 2 -6.15 -4.13 0.18
CA ALA A 2 -4.68 -4.21 0.19
C ALA A 2 -3.99 -3.06 0.94
N HIS A 3 -4.38 -1.80 0.68
CA HIS A 3 -3.80 -0.65 1.38
C HIS A 3 -4.08 -0.62 2.90
N LEU A 4 -5.25 -1.11 3.33
CA LEU A 4 -5.54 -1.19 4.77
C LEU A 4 -4.65 -2.24 5.44
N VAL A 5 -4.42 -3.37 4.77
CA VAL A 5 -3.52 -4.42 5.25
C VAL A 5 -2.10 -3.89 5.39
N THR A 6 -1.56 -3.20 4.37
CA THR A 6 -0.21 -2.63 4.43
C THR A 6 -0.11 -1.52 5.47
N LEU A 7 -1.14 -0.70 5.66
CA LEU A 7 -1.19 0.26 6.77
C LEU A 7 -1.13 -0.42 8.13
N THR A 8 -1.91 -1.48 8.35
CA THR A 8 -1.86 -2.25 9.61
C THR A 8 -0.47 -2.86 9.82
N MET A 9 0.11 -3.50 8.79
CA MET A 9 1.47 -4.04 8.87
C MET A 9 2.50 -2.96 9.21
N PHE A 10 2.37 -1.77 8.62
CA PHE A 10 3.24 -0.65 8.91
C PHE A 10 3.12 -0.13 10.35
N GLN A 11 1.92 -0.15 10.93
CA GLN A 11 1.72 0.22 12.34
C GLN A 11 2.33 -0.80 13.31
N GLU A 12 2.44 -2.06 12.89
CA GLU A 12 3.09 -3.13 13.67
C GLU A 12 4.61 -3.15 13.51
N THR A 13 5.18 -2.34 12.61
CA THR A 13 6.64 -2.24 12.43
C THR A 13 7.31 -1.84 13.76
N PRO A 14 8.32 -2.60 14.22
CA PRO A 14 9.01 -2.31 15.47
C PRO A 14 9.86 -1.05 15.36
N VAL A 15 9.80 -0.20 16.39
CA VAL A 15 10.56 1.04 16.51
C VAL A 15 11.26 1.06 17.85
N ASN A 16 12.58 1.33 17.80
CA ASN A 16 13.39 1.42 19.01
C ASN A 16 13.26 2.80 19.65
N LEU A 17 12.96 2.77 20.94
CA LEU A 17 12.76 3.94 21.78
C LEU A 17 13.72 3.92 22.95
N ARG A 18 14.09 5.09 23.44
CA ARG A 18 14.72 5.28 24.76
C ARG A 18 13.76 5.94 25.71
N PHE A 19 13.48 5.30 26.84
CA PHE A 19 12.56 5.82 27.85
C PHE A 19 13.21 6.92 28.69
N LYS A 20 12.47 8.00 28.93
CA LYS A 20 12.90 9.17 29.72
C LYS A 20 12.44 9.12 31.17
N ARG A 21 11.62 8.13 31.51
CA ARG A 21 11.06 7.88 32.85
C ARG A 21 10.50 6.47 32.91
N THR A 22 10.40 5.91 34.11
CA THR A 22 9.82 4.59 34.33
C THR A 22 8.33 4.56 33.99
N VAL A 23 7.88 3.53 33.25
CA VAL A 23 6.49 3.35 32.81
C VAL A 23 6.01 1.93 33.17
N TYR A 24 4.76 1.85 33.62
CA TYR A 24 4.08 0.61 33.98
C TYR A 24 2.97 0.26 32.98
N GLY A 25 2.63 -1.02 32.88
CA GLY A 25 1.51 -1.55 32.10
C GLY A 25 1.76 -1.65 30.58
N LEU A 26 2.98 -1.40 30.11
CA LEU A 26 3.31 -1.51 28.68
C LEU A 26 3.31 -2.95 28.18
N SER A 27 3.59 -3.91 29.06
CA SER A 27 3.58 -5.33 28.76
C SER A 27 2.19 -5.87 28.37
N GLU A 28 1.11 -5.16 28.73
CA GLU A 28 -0.26 -5.49 28.33
C GLU A 28 -0.53 -5.23 26.83
N PHE A 29 0.22 -4.29 26.23
CA PHE A 29 0.01 -3.82 24.85
C PHE A 29 1.05 -4.35 23.86
N ALA A 30 2.20 -4.80 24.36
CA ALA A 30 3.28 -5.32 23.52
C ALA A 30 3.98 -6.51 24.21
N ARG A 31 4.06 -7.63 23.49
CA ARG A 31 4.69 -8.85 24.00
C ARG A 31 6.20 -8.68 24.11
N GLY A 32 6.76 -9.22 25.19
CA GLY A 32 8.21 -9.20 25.43
C GLY A 32 8.75 -7.87 25.96
N VAL A 33 7.88 -6.94 26.33
CA VAL A 33 8.26 -5.68 26.96
C VAL A 33 8.48 -5.89 28.47
N PRO A 34 9.60 -5.40 29.04
CA PRO A 34 9.87 -5.41 30.48
C PRO A 34 8.79 -4.69 31.29
N GLU A 35 8.54 -5.14 32.53
CA GLU A 35 7.54 -4.56 33.43
C GLU A 35 8.14 -4.37 34.85
N PRO A 36 8.34 -3.13 35.30
CA PRO A 36 8.20 -1.88 34.54
C PRO A 36 9.26 -1.72 33.45
N VAL A 37 9.02 -0.82 32.50
CA VAL A 37 10.09 -0.29 31.63
C VAL A 37 10.80 0.82 32.39
N GLU A 38 12.09 0.65 32.67
CA GLU A 38 12.85 1.58 33.50
C GLU A 38 13.32 2.82 32.71
N GLU A 39 13.58 3.92 33.42
CA GLU A 39 14.20 5.11 32.84
C GLU A 39 15.57 4.78 32.21
N GLY A 40 15.83 5.34 31.02
CA GLY A 40 17.03 5.10 30.25
C GLY A 40 17.02 3.80 29.45
N GLN A 41 16.05 2.90 29.71
CA GLN A 41 15.96 1.62 29.02
C GLN A 41 15.55 1.80 27.55
N GLU A 42 16.17 0.99 26.69
CA GLU A 42 15.82 0.90 25.29
C GLU A 42 14.88 -0.28 25.05
N VAL A 43 13.75 -0.02 24.40
CA VAL A 43 12.73 -1.03 24.11
C VAL A 43 12.24 -0.86 22.68
N SER A 44 11.99 -1.98 22.02
CA SER A 44 11.35 -2.02 20.70
C SER A 44 9.84 -2.16 20.87
N LEU A 45 9.07 -1.21 20.37
CA LEU A 45 7.60 -1.22 20.41
C LEU A 45 7.02 -1.12 19.00
N PRO A 46 5.81 -1.67 18.75
CA PRO A 46 5.06 -1.37 17.54
C PRO A 46 4.94 0.14 17.32
N LEU A 47 5.04 0.59 16.07
CA LEU A 47 5.02 2.00 15.69
C LEU A 47 3.83 2.77 16.28
N TRP A 48 2.63 2.17 16.27
CA TRP A 48 1.43 2.83 16.82
C TRP A 48 1.59 3.12 18.33
N LEU A 49 2.14 2.17 19.09
CA LEU A 49 2.32 2.30 20.53
C LEU A 49 3.47 3.26 20.83
N ALA A 50 4.56 3.14 20.07
CA ALA A 50 5.71 4.03 20.14
C ALA A 50 5.31 5.50 20.00
N ARG A 51 4.43 5.82 19.04
CA ARG A 51 3.89 7.18 18.86
C ARG A 51 3.18 7.70 20.09
N GLU A 52 2.31 6.91 20.70
CA GLU A 52 1.56 7.35 21.87
C GLU A 52 2.46 7.58 23.08
N VAL A 53 3.46 6.72 23.28
CA VAL A 53 4.46 6.85 24.35
C VAL A 53 5.30 8.13 24.14
N VAL A 54 5.77 8.38 22.93
CA VAL A 54 6.56 9.59 22.59
C VAL A 54 5.72 10.86 22.69
N LYS A 55 4.49 10.85 22.16
CA LYS A 55 3.55 11.99 22.22
C LYS A 55 3.26 12.42 23.64
N LYS A 56 3.16 11.47 24.58
CA LYS A 56 2.99 11.76 26.00
C LYS A 56 4.29 12.15 26.72
N GLY A 57 5.44 12.11 26.03
CA GLY A 57 6.75 12.47 26.57
C GLY A 57 7.40 11.40 27.44
N TYR A 58 7.01 10.13 27.31
CA TYR A 58 7.60 9.02 28.08
C TYR A 58 8.90 8.49 27.47
N ALA A 59 9.07 8.64 26.16
CA ALA A 59 10.24 8.14 25.45
C ALA A 59 10.62 9.06 24.28
N GLU A 60 11.73 8.75 23.63
CA GLU A 60 12.14 9.32 22.35
C GLU A 60 12.53 8.22 21.37
N VAL A 61 12.29 8.47 20.08
CA VAL A 61 12.65 7.55 19.00
C VAL A 61 14.15 7.64 18.73
N LEU A 62 14.83 6.48 18.71
CA LEU A 62 16.27 6.41 18.43
C LEU A 62 16.60 6.50 16.93
N THR A 63 15.65 6.13 16.06
CA THR A 63 15.84 6.17 14.60
C THR A 63 15.25 7.43 13.99
N SER A 64 16.07 8.19 13.26
CA SER A 64 15.65 9.36 12.50
C SER A 64 14.79 8.93 11.31
N ALA A 65 13.57 9.46 11.21
CA ALA A 65 12.71 9.24 10.04
C ALA A 65 13.39 9.84 8.79
N LEU A 66 13.68 9.00 7.80
CA LEU A 66 14.19 9.44 6.51
C LEU A 66 13.25 10.47 5.88
N ASN A 67 13.83 11.51 5.24
CA ASN A 67 13.07 12.58 4.62
C ASN A 67 12.22 12.05 3.46
N VAL A 68 10.92 11.91 3.72
CA VAL A 68 9.90 11.40 2.80
C VAL A 68 9.86 12.15 1.47
N LYS A 69 10.05 13.47 1.48
CA LYS A 69 10.06 14.30 0.25
C LYS A 69 11.23 13.95 -0.66
N GLN A 70 12.40 13.68 -0.09
CA GLN A 70 13.58 13.28 -0.86
C GLN A 70 13.40 11.88 -1.43
N ARG A 71 12.86 10.94 -0.65
CA ARG A 71 12.53 9.59 -1.13
C ARG A 71 11.53 9.63 -2.28
N LEU A 72 10.42 10.33 -2.13
CA LEU A 72 9.40 10.46 -3.19
C LEU A 72 9.99 11.09 -4.46
N SER A 73 10.80 12.14 -4.34
CA SER A 73 11.41 12.79 -5.51
C SER A 73 12.39 11.85 -6.23
N LYS A 74 13.20 11.08 -5.48
CA LYS A 74 14.09 10.06 -6.05
C LYS A 74 13.30 8.94 -6.74
N SER A 75 12.22 8.47 -6.13
CA SER A 75 11.34 7.46 -6.71
C SER A 75 10.71 7.95 -8.01
N ILE A 76 10.18 9.19 -8.07
CA ILE A 76 9.64 9.76 -9.32
C ILE A 76 10.70 9.74 -10.41
N TRP A 77 11.89 10.26 -10.13
CA TRP A 77 12.96 10.32 -11.11
C TRP A 77 13.32 8.93 -11.66
N LEU A 78 13.52 7.93 -10.78
CA LEU A 78 13.78 6.55 -11.20
C LEU A 78 12.63 5.95 -12.02
N GLU A 79 11.40 6.31 -11.68
CA GLU A 79 10.23 5.85 -12.41
C GLU A 79 10.17 6.43 -13.82
N GLU A 80 10.59 7.67 -14.03
CA GLU A 80 10.59 8.31 -15.35
C GLU A 80 11.65 7.71 -16.31
N GLN A 81 12.78 7.23 -15.77
CA GLN A 81 13.90 6.72 -16.59
C GLN A 81 13.64 5.35 -17.22
N SER A 82 12.77 4.53 -16.62
CA SER A 82 12.55 3.14 -17.06
C SER A 82 11.18 2.95 -17.72
N SER A 83 11.08 2.02 -18.66
CA SER A 83 9.80 1.54 -19.19
C SER A 83 9.10 0.55 -18.24
N SER A 84 9.86 -0.17 -17.41
CA SER A 84 9.36 -1.08 -16.37
C SER A 84 9.20 -0.36 -15.02
N PRO A 85 8.30 -0.84 -14.16
CA PRO A 85 8.17 -0.31 -12.80
C PRO A 85 9.45 -0.58 -12.00
N GLN A 86 9.91 0.41 -11.23
CA GLN A 86 11.00 0.16 -10.27
C GLN A 86 10.47 -0.70 -9.10
N LYS A 87 11.37 -1.46 -8.45
CA LYS A 87 11.04 -2.14 -7.19
C LYS A 87 10.85 -1.11 -6.08
N LEU A 88 9.72 -1.17 -5.39
CA LEU A 88 9.45 -0.39 -4.19
C LEU A 88 9.46 -1.29 -2.95
N ASP A 89 9.63 -0.66 -1.79
CA ASP A 89 9.40 -1.34 -0.51
C ASP A 89 7.93 -1.74 -0.38
N GLU A 90 7.64 -2.87 0.27
CA GLU A 90 6.28 -3.37 0.43
C GLU A 90 5.38 -2.40 1.22
N LEU A 91 5.95 -1.65 2.16
CA LEU A 91 5.23 -0.69 3.01
C LEU A 91 5.35 0.74 2.49
N PHE A 92 5.88 0.95 1.29
CA PHE A 92 6.19 2.28 0.74
C PHE A 92 5.00 3.25 0.80
N TYR A 93 3.80 2.83 0.38
CA TYR A 93 2.64 3.72 0.39
C TYR A 93 2.11 3.99 1.80
N ALA A 94 2.19 3.02 2.71
CA ALA A 94 1.82 3.19 4.11
C ALA A 94 2.76 4.18 4.83
N GLU A 95 4.07 4.07 4.57
CA GLU A 95 5.08 5.02 5.05
C GLU A 95 4.80 6.44 4.57
N LEU A 96 4.50 6.61 3.27
CA LEU A 96 4.21 7.92 2.68
C LEU A 96 2.93 8.55 3.24
N ASP A 97 1.83 7.79 3.31
CA ASP A 97 0.56 8.26 3.86
C ASP A 97 0.73 8.73 5.30
N GLN A 98 1.44 7.94 6.11
CA GLN A 98 1.67 8.29 7.49
C GLN A 98 2.60 9.50 7.65
N ALA A 99 3.66 9.59 6.85
CA ALA A 99 4.53 10.76 6.87
C ALA A 99 3.78 12.05 6.52
N LEU A 100 2.86 12.00 5.55
CA LEU A 100 2.01 13.15 5.20
C LEU A 100 1.09 13.56 6.35
N LYS A 101 0.64 12.61 7.17
CA LYS A 101 -0.22 12.84 8.36
C LYS A 101 0.56 13.36 9.57
N ASP A 102 1.72 12.79 9.85
CA ASP A 102 2.55 13.11 11.02
C ASP A 102 3.24 14.46 10.90
N SER A 103 3.53 14.86 9.67
CA SER A 103 4.26 16.07 9.41
C SER A 103 3.39 17.30 9.71
N GLN A 104 3.86 18.19 10.61
CA GLN A 104 3.34 19.55 10.79
C GLN A 104 3.69 20.43 9.57
N ILE A 105 3.52 19.87 8.38
CA ILE A 105 3.82 20.53 7.13
C ILE A 105 2.78 21.64 6.94
N ASN A 106 3.23 22.86 6.57
CA ASN A 106 2.30 23.92 6.22
C ASN A 106 1.35 23.42 5.10
N ASP A 107 0.11 23.90 5.06
CA ASP A 107 -0.88 23.33 4.13
C ASP A 107 -0.41 23.33 2.67
N GLU A 108 0.39 24.31 2.26
CA GLU A 108 0.96 24.42 0.90
C GLU A 108 1.93 23.28 0.57
N GLN A 109 2.85 22.95 1.47
CA GLN A 109 3.81 21.87 1.30
C GLN A 109 3.11 20.50 1.34
N ARG A 110 2.01 20.37 2.09
CA ARG A 110 1.18 19.15 2.08
C ARG A 110 0.55 18.97 0.71
N ILE A 111 -0.08 20.03 0.19
CA ILE A 111 -0.66 20.04 -1.17
C ILE A 111 0.40 19.69 -2.22
N ALA A 112 1.58 20.33 -2.17
CA ALA A 112 2.65 20.07 -3.12
C ALA A 112 3.16 18.62 -3.06
N THR A 113 3.27 18.03 -1.87
CA THR A 113 3.72 16.64 -1.71
C THR A 113 2.64 15.65 -2.17
N THR A 114 1.37 15.93 -1.88
CA THR A 114 0.23 15.16 -2.41
C THR A 114 0.19 15.20 -3.94
N GLN A 115 0.43 16.35 -4.56
CA GLN A 115 0.46 16.46 -6.01
C GLN A 115 1.58 15.59 -6.61
N LYS A 116 2.79 15.64 -6.03
CA LYS A 116 3.90 14.77 -6.44
C LYS A 116 3.56 13.28 -6.31
N LEU A 117 2.88 12.89 -5.24
CA LEU A 117 2.43 11.51 -5.05
C LEU A 117 1.43 11.10 -6.14
N GLN A 118 0.47 11.96 -6.47
CA GLN A 118 -0.46 11.70 -7.56
C GLN A 118 0.24 11.53 -8.90
N ASP A 119 1.26 12.35 -9.19
CA ASP A 119 2.03 12.26 -10.42
C ASP A 119 2.84 10.95 -10.46
N PHE A 120 3.47 10.57 -9.35
CA PHE A 120 4.12 9.26 -9.21
C PHE A 120 3.18 8.10 -9.50
N LEU A 121 1.99 8.11 -8.87
CA LEU A 121 0.96 7.08 -9.07
C LEU A 121 0.47 7.02 -10.51
N ARG A 122 0.32 8.17 -11.19
CA ARG A 122 -0.06 8.22 -12.61
C ARG A 122 0.99 7.57 -13.51
N ILE A 123 2.27 7.84 -13.26
CA ILE A 123 3.38 7.22 -14.02
C ILE A 123 3.34 5.70 -13.83
N ARG A 124 3.25 5.22 -12.59
CA ARG A 124 3.19 3.79 -12.28
C ARG A 124 1.96 3.12 -12.87
N ALA A 125 0.78 3.71 -12.70
CA ALA A 125 -0.46 3.19 -13.30
C ALA A 125 -0.38 3.10 -14.83
N LYS A 126 0.29 4.03 -15.51
CA LYS A 126 0.51 3.94 -16.97
C LYS A 126 1.36 2.72 -17.35
N LYS A 127 2.42 2.43 -16.59
CA LYS A 127 3.28 1.26 -16.84
C LYS A 127 2.56 -0.04 -16.54
N LEU A 128 1.86 -0.11 -15.42
CA LEU A 128 1.10 -1.30 -15.02
C LEU A 128 0.01 -1.67 -16.03
N ARG A 129 -0.71 -0.67 -16.59
CA ARG A 129 -1.70 -0.92 -17.67
C ARG A 129 -1.05 -1.55 -18.88
N ARG A 130 0.04 -0.97 -19.37
CA ARG A 130 0.78 -1.51 -20.52
C ARG A 130 1.18 -2.97 -20.30
N LEU A 131 1.66 -3.29 -19.11
CA LEU A 131 2.03 -4.67 -18.74
C LEU A 131 0.81 -5.59 -18.67
N ALA A 132 -0.31 -5.09 -18.12
CA ALA A 132 -1.54 -5.86 -17.99
C ALA A 132 -2.16 -6.20 -19.35
N GLU A 133 -2.02 -5.29 -20.32
CA GLU A 133 -2.50 -5.44 -21.69
C GLU A 133 -1.61 -6.38 -22.52
N THR A 134 -0.36 -6.61 -22.11
CA THR A 134 0.54 -7.56 -22.77
C THR A 134 0.37 -9.00 -22.25
N LYS A 135 0.58 -9.99 -23.12
CA LYS A 135 0.57 -11.43 -22.80
C LYS A 135 1.84 -11.93 -22.07
N SER A 136 2.65 -11.04 -21.47
CA SER A 136 3.96 -11.42 -20.92
C SER A 136 3.91 -12.05 -19.52
N GLN A 137 4.98 -12.79 -19.19
CA GLN A 137 5.21 -13.50 -17.93
C GLN A 137 5.25 -12.60 -16.68
N PRO A 138 4.96 -13.16 -15.49
CA PRO A 138 4.65 -12.42 -14.26
C PRO A 138 5.86 -11.87 -13.48
N ASP A 139 7.10 -12.00 -13.95
CA ASP A 139 8.31 -11.66 -13.16
C ASP A 139 8.32 -10.21 -12.64
N PHE A 140 7.67 -9.28 -13.35
CA PHE A 140 7.55 -7.89 -12.91
C PHE A 140 6.66 -7.72 -11.66
N LEU A 141 5.82 -8.72 -11.32
CA LEU A 141 4.96 -8.67 -10.13
C LEU A 141 5.79 -8.56 -8.86
N GLU A 142 7.01 -9.11 -8.83
CA GLU A 142 7.92 -8.98 -7.69
C GLU A 142 8.43 -7.55 -7.46
N LEU A 143 8.27 -6.66 -8.45
CA LEU A 143 8.63 -5.25 -8.38
C LEU A 143 7.50 -4.38 -7.81
N LEU A 144 6.31 -4.96 -7.62
CA LEU A 144 5.09 -4.26 -7.24
C LEU A 144 4.83 -4.37 -5.74
N THR A 145 4.29 -3.30 -5.16
CA THR A 145 3.78 -3.36 -3.79
C THR A 145 2.52 -4.21 -3.72
N PRO A 146 2.09 -4.68 -2.53
CA PRO A 146 0.84 -5.42 -2.36
C PRO A 146 -0.39 -4.67 -2.92
N GLU A 147 -0.44 -3.34 -2.75
CA GLU A 147 -1.52 -2.51 -3.30
C GLU A 147 -1.55 -2.52 -4.82
N GLU A 148 -0.38 -2.44 -5.45
CA GLU A 148 -0.25 -2.43 -6.90
C GLU A 148 -0.56 -3.79 -7.51
N LYS A 149 -0.15 -4.89 -6.86
CA LYS A 149 -0.51 -6.25 -7.27
C LYS A 149 -2.03 -6.41 -7.28
N ALA A 150 -2.70 -6.02 -6.19
CA ALA A 150 -4.15 -6.10 -6.09
C ALA A 150 -4.86 -5.23 -7.16
N TRP A 151 -4.32 -4.04 -7.44
CA TRP A 151 -4.85 -3.18 -8.49
C TRP A 151 -4.62 -3.77 -9.88
N PHE A 152 -3.42 -4.28 -10.15
CA PHE A 152 -3.03 -4.90 -11.41
C PHE A 152 -3.91 -6.12 -11.74
N GLU A 153 -4.08 -7.04 -10.79
CA GLU A 153 -4.90 -8.24 -10.95
C GLU A 153 -6.34 -7.88 -11.31
N ARG A 154 -6.91 -6.90 -10.59
CA ARG A 154 -8.26 -6.42 -10.86
C ARG A 154 -8.38 -5.75 -12.22
N TYR A 155 -7.43 -4.91 -12.59
CA TYR A 155 -7.42 -4.25 -13.89
C TYR A 155 -7.29 -5.28 -15.03
N ARG A 156 -6.37 -6.23 -14.89
CA ARG A 156 -6.14 -7.29 -15.89
C ARG A 156 -7.38 -8.17 -16.07
N SER A 157 -8.06 -8.54 -14.98
CA SER A 157 -9.33 -9.29 -15.07
C SER A 157 -10.36 -8.51 -15.88
N LEU A 158 -10.60 -7.24 -15.55
CA LEU A 158 -11.57 -6.40 -16.25
C LEU A 158 -11.21 -6.20 -17.73
N PHE A 159 -9.92 -6.01 -18.02
CA PHE A 159 -9.43 -5.88 -19.39
C PHE A 159 -9.63 -7.17 -20.19
N GLN A 160 -9.31 -8.33 -19.60
CA GLN A 160 -9.46 -9.63 -20.23
C GLN A 160 -10.94 -9.96 -20.48
N ASP A 161 -11.81 -9.73 -19.49
CA ASP A 161 -13.26 -9.88 -19.62
C ASP A 161 -13.82 -9.05 -20.79
N TRP A 162 -13.32 -7.82 -20.95
CA TRP A 162 -13.69 -6.94 -22.03
C TRP A 162 -13.26 -7.48 -23.40
N ILE A 163 -11.99 -7.89 -23.54
CA ILE A 163 -11.39 -8.36 -24.79
C ILE A 163 -11.93 -9.73 -25.21
N ASP A 164 -12.18 -10.64 -24.27
CA ASP A 164 -12.75 -11.96 -24.56
C ASP A 164 -14.23 -11.91 -24.93
N ALA A 165 -14.83 -10.72 -24.89
CA ALA A 165 -16.24 -10.47 -25.15
C ALA A 165 -17.13 -11.43 -24.35
N SER A 166 -16.74 -11.76 -23.11
CA SER A 166 -17.50 -12.67 -22.24
C SER A 166 -18.92 -12.14 -21.99
N TRP A 167 -19.06 -10.81 -21.95
CA TRP A 167 -20.32 -10.08 -21.89
C TRP A 167 -21.19 -10.23 -23.15
N PHE A 168 -20.60 -10.45 -24.33
CA PHE A 168 -21.34 -10.69 -25.58
C PHE A 168 -21.88 -12.12 -25.63
N LYS A 169 -21.11 -13.09 -25.13
CA LYS A 169 -21.54 -14.49 -25.04
C LYS A 169 -22.77 -14.66 -24.15
N ALA A 170 -22.90 -13.88 -23.07
CA ALA A 170 -24.07 -13.88 -22.20
C ALA A 170 -25.37 -13.47 -22.92
N LEU A 171 -25.32 -12.43 -23.77
CA LEU A 171 -26.46 -12.01 -24.57
C LEU A 171 -26.79 -13.03 -25.68
N SER A 172 -25.78 -13.61 -26.31
CA SER A 172 -26.02 -14.66 -27.30
C SER A 172 -26.71 -15.88 -26.67
N ARG A 173 -26.33 -16.25 -25.44
CA ARG A 173 -26.95 -17.36 -24.70
C ARG A 173 -28.38 -17.06 -24.30
N LEU A 174 -28.68 -15.86 -23.81
CA LEU A 174 -30.05 -15.43 -23.52
C LEU A 174 -30.92 -15.39 -24.78
N SER A 175 -30.36 -14.94 -25.92
CA SER A 175 -31.08 -14.95 -27.19
C SER A 175 -31.32 -16.38 -27.68
N LEU A 176 -30.35 -17.28 -27.51
CA LEU A 176 -30.48 -18.69 -27.89
C LEU A 176 -31.55 -19.38 -27.03
N GLU A 177 -31.48 -19.21 -25.70
CA GLU A 177 -32.44 -19.75 -24.74
C GLU A 177 -33.84 -19.18 -24.98
N PHE A 178 -33.96 -17.89 -25.32
CA PHE A 178 -35.24 -17.26 -25.67
C PHE A 178 -35.86 -17.87 -26.93
N TRP A 179 -35.08 -18.00 -28.02
CA TRP A 179 -35.58 -18.57 -29.27
C TRP A 179 -35.89 -20.07 -29.15
N LEU A 180 -35.05 -20.84 -28.45
CA LEU A 180 -35.30 -22.25 -28.15
C LEU A 180 -36.60 -22.45 -27.35
N ASN A 181 -36.89 -21.55 -26.41
CA ASN A 181 -38.11 -21.59 -25.60
C ASN A 181 -39.37 -21.20 -26.39
N ILE A 182 -39.25 -20.31 -27.40
CA ILE A 182 -40.34 -20.00 -28.33
C ILE A 182 -40.59 -21.14 -29.32
N ASP A 183 -39.53 -21.81 -29.79
CA ASP A 183 -39.61 -22.93 -30.73
C ASP A 183 -39.92 -24.28 -30.07
N GLY A 184 -40.12 -24.30 -28.75
CA GLY A 184 -40.50 -25.49 -27.98
C GLY A 184 -39.40 -26.56 -27.88
N GLN A 185 -38.13 -26.19 -28.09
CA GLN A 185 -37.00 -27.10 -27.95
C GLN A 185 -36.25 -26.84 -26.64
N THR A 186 -35.89 -27.91 -25.93
CA THR A 186 -35.05 -27.85 -24.73
C THR A 186 -33.66 -28.35 -25.06
N LEU A 187 -32.63 -27.72 -24.47
CA LEU A 187 -31.24 -28.18 -24.58
C LEU A 187 -31.08 -29.42 -23.67
N ASP A 188 -30.86 -30.58 -24.26
CA ASP A 188 -30.31 -31.77 -23.59
C ASP A 188 -28.82 -31.57 -23.22
#